data_AF-A0A261CCX2-F1
#
_entry.id   AF-A0A261CCX2-F1
#
_cell.length_a   1.000
_cell.length_b   1.000
_cell.length_c   1.000
_cell.angle_alpha   90.00
_cell.angle_beta   90.00
_cell.angle_gamma   90.00
#
_symmetry.space_group_name_H-M   'P 1'
#
loop_
_entity.id
_entity.type
_entity.pdbx_description
1 polymer ?
#
loop_
_entity_poly.entity_id
_entity_poly.type
_entity_poly.pdbx_seq_one_letter_code
_entity_poly.pdbx_strand_id
1 'polypeptide(L)'
;MEFDENSDRFRVCGGIHIKYVASFCAVFGICATLGVFCFGLYIFPWYLYEDSVNTTAKIAFCCFLIGGCSSHGLILYSLYSTRLQTQWLMPAFAYHLFIAVLNAITSLIAVGELFSEGNISHRDSVMAKIVLVVCPTIFVIQMIGFYVIIKCRTYIQCKRRHVRNGEPPRIREVIMMTNKVSIMELSFDQFNETMYSPA
;
A
#
# COMPACT_ATOMS: atom_id res chain seq x y z
N MET A 1 4.20 27.08 -9.31
CA MET A 1 3.67 26.14 -10.32
C MET A 1 2.24 25.81 -9.96
N GLU A 2 1.32 26.19 -10.82
CA GLU A 2 -0.10 25.86 -10.73
C GLU A 2 -0.29 24.34 -10.86
N PHE A 3 -1.23 23.77 -10.13
CA PHE A 3 -1.51 22.33 -10.22
C PHE A 3 -2.45 22.08 -11.39
N ASP A 4 -1.92 21.45 -12.43
CA ASP A 4 -2.73 20.96 -13.54
C ASP A 4 -3.14 19.50 -13.30
N GLU A 5 -4.43 19.28 -12.97
CA GLU A 5 -5.00 17.94 -12.74
C GLU A 5 -4.96 17.07 -14.00
N ASN A 6 -4.92 17.69 -15.19
CA ASN A 6 -4.88 16.99 -16.48
C ASN A 6 -3.48 16.72 -17.01
N SER A 7 -2.43 17.15 -16.28
CA SER A 7 -1.04 16.94 -16.66
C SER A 7 -0.73 15.46 -16.94
N ASP A 8 0.01 15.21 -18.02
CA ASP A 8 0.40 13.85 -18.47
C ASP A 8 1.12 13.04 -17.39
N ARG A 9 1.77 13.69 -16.43
CA ARG A 9 2.43 13.02 -15.30
C ARG A 9 1.47 12.23 -14.41
N PHE A 10 0.18 12.58 -14.42
CA PHE A 10 -0.89 11.89 -13.70
C PHE A 10 -1.65 10.90 -14.57
N ARG A 11 -1.23 10.70 -15.82
CA ARG A 11 -1.78 9.67 -16.71
C ARG A 11 -0.88 8.42 -16.69
N VAL A 12 -1.52 7.26 -16.75
CA VAL A 12 -0.84 5.97 -16.93
C VAL A 12 -0.85 5.64 -18.42
N CYS A 13 0.32 5.32 -18.98
CA CYS A 13 0.52 5.04 -20.41
C CYS A 13 -0.02 6.14 -21.34
N GLY A 14 0.03 7.42 -20.92
CA GLY A 14 -0.42 8.58 -21.70
C GLY A 14 -1.94 8.72 -21.86
N GLY A 15 -2.74 7.72 -21.46
CA GLY A 15 -4.18 7.69 -21.70
C GLY A 15 -5.02 8.03 -20.47
N ILE A 16 -4.98 7.16 -19.45
CA ILE A 16 -6.00 7.15 -18.38
C ILE A 16 -5.46 7.84 -17.12
N HIS A 17 -6.25 8.75 -16.55
CA HIS A 17 -5.89 9.43 -15.31
C HIS A 17 -5.77 8.45 -14.13
N ILE A 18 -4.71 8.62 -13.33
CA ILE A 18 -4.31 7.71 -12.24
C ILE A 18 -5.42 7.48 -11.21
N LYS A 19 -6.30 8.47 -10.98
CA LYS A 19 -7.46 8.34 -10.09
C LYS A 19 -8.36 7.17 -10.50
N TYR A 20 -8.66 7.03 -11.79
CA TYR A 20 -9.52 5.96 -12.29
C TYR A 20 -8.79 4.62 -12.27
N VAL A 21 -7.53 4.58 -12.70
CA VAL A 21 -6.71 3.36 -12.68
C VAL A 21 -6.55 2.83 -11.25
N ALA A 22 -6.25 3.69 -10.29
CA ALA A 22 -6.13 3.32 -8.88
C ALA A 22 -7.47 2.90 -8.26
N SER A 23 -8.58 3.53 -8.65
CA SER A 23 -9.91 3.12 -8.18
C SER A 23 -10.29 1.74 -8.72
N PHE A 24 -10.09 1.50 -10.01
CA PHE A 24 -10.31 0.19 -10.63
C PHE A 24 -9.42 -0.88 -9.98
N CYS A 25 -8.13 -0.59 -9.80
CA CYS A 25 -7.19 -1.49 -9.15
C CYS A 25 -7.62 -1.85 -7.72
N ALA A 26 -8.13 -0.89 -6.95
CA ALA A 26 -8.61 -1.14 -5.60
C ALA A 26 -9.88 -2.00 -5.59
N VAL A 27 -10.85 -1.73 -6.46
CA VAL A 27 -12.08 -2.54 -6.57
C VAL A 27 -11.74 -3.96 -7.03
N PHE A 28 -10.90 -4.10 -8.06
CA PHE A 28 -10.41 -5.40 -8.51
C PHE A 28 -9.69 -6.15 -7.38
N GLY A 29 -8.84 -5.47 -6.61
CA GLY A 29 -8.16 -6.03 -5.45
C GLY A 29 -9.13 -6.59 -4.40
N ILE A 30 -10.17 -5.82 -4.05
CA ILE A 30 -11.22 -6.29 -3.11
C ILE A 30 -11.93 -7.53 -3.66
N CYS A 31 -12.35 -7.51 -4.92
CA CYS A 31 -13.01 -8.65 -5.56
C CYS A 31 -12.09 -9.89 -5.60
N ALA A 32 -10.81 -9.70 -5.90
CA ALA A 32 -9.82 -10.78 -5.93
C ALA A 32 -9.58 -11.36 -4.52
N THR A 33 -9.44 -10.52 -3.49
CA THR A 33 -9.33 -10.97 -2.10
C THR A 33 -10.54 -11.81 -1.68
N LEU A 34 -11.76 -11.34 -1.99
CA LEU A 34 -12.99 -12.09 -1.71
C LEU A 34 -13.03 -13.41 -2.47
N GLY A 35 -12.68 -13.41 -3.76
CA GLY A 35 -12.66 -14.61 -4.60
C GLY A 35 -11.70 -15.66 -4.07
N VAL A 36 -10.45 -15.27 -3.76
CA VAL A 36 -9.43 -16.18 -3.20
C VAL A 36 -9.86 -16.73 -1.84
N PHE A 37 -10.43 -15.88 -0.98
CA PHE A 37 -10.94 -16.30 0.33
C PHE A 37 -12.06 -17.35 0.19
N CYS A 38 -13.09 -17.07 -0.62
CA CYS A 38 -14.19 -17.99 -0.85
C CYS A 38 -13.73 -19.31 -1.49
N PHE A 39 -12.82 -19.23 -2.48
CA PHE A 39 -12.24 -20.40 -3.11
C PHE A 39 -11.46 -21.26 -2.11
N GLY A 40 -10.64 -20.63 -1.25
CA GLY A 40 -9.90 -21.32 -0.20
C GLY A 40 -10.82 -22.00 0.82
N LEU A 41 -11.88 -21.34 1.25
CA LEU A 41 -12.89 -21.94 2.13
C LEU A 41 -13.56 -23.17 1.53
N TYR A 42 -13.83 -23.17 0.23
CA TYR A 42 -14.54 -24.27 -0.42
C TYR A 42 -13.64 -25.47 -0.75
N ILE A 43 -12.42 -25.21 -1.23
CA ILE A 43 -11.52 -26.25 -1.74
C ILE A 43 -10.68 -26.89 -0.64
N PHE A 44 -10.37 -26.16 0.44
CA PHE A 44 -9.50 -26.69 1.48
C PHE A 44 -10.18 -27.84 2.24
N PRO A 45 -9.56 -29.02 2.36
CA PRO A 45 -10.19 -30.17 2.98
C PRO A 45 -10.07 -30.09 4.51
N TRP A 46 -10.86 -29.20 5.12
CA TRP A 46 -10.82 -28.85 6.54
C TRP A 46 -10.92 -30.04 7.50
N TYR A 47 -11.55 -31.13 7.07
CA TYR A 47 -11.78 -32.32 7.86
C TYR A 47 -10.59 -33.29 7.92
N LEU A 48 -9.57 -33.10 7.07
CA LEU A 48 -8.40 -33.99 6.99
C LEU A 48 -7.25 -33.58 7.93
N TYR A 49 -7.27 -32.36 8.45
CA TYR A 49 -6.16 -31.80 9.23
C TYR A 49 -6.48 -31.73 10.71
N GLU A 50 -5.44 -31.80 11.54
CA GLU A 50 -5.54 -31.57 12.98
C GLU A 50 -6.19 -30.22 13.30
N ASP A 51 -6.92 -30.16 14.41
CA ASP A 51 -7.66 -28.98 14.82
C ASP A 51 -6.78 -27.73 14.96
N SER A 52 -5.52 -27.91 15.39
CA SER A 52 -4.53 -26.84 15.50
C SER A 52 -4.20 -26.23 14.13
N VAL A 53 -3.84 -27.06 13.14
CA VAL A 53 -3.53 -26.67 11.76
C VAL A 53 -4.73 -26.02 11.08
N ASN A 54 -5.91 -26.63 11.24
CA ASN A 54 -7.17 -26.12 10.72
C ASN A 54 -7.50 -24.71 11.28
N THR A 55 -7.33 -24.54 12.60
CA THR A 55 -7.55 -23.25 13.27
C THR A 55 -6.56 -22.19 12.78
N THR A 56 -5.28 -22.52 12.69
CA THR A 56 -4.24 -21.61 12.18
C THR A 56 -4.53 -21.18 10.75
N ALA A 57 -4.93 -22.11 9.88
CA ALA A 57 -5.30 -21.79 8.49
C ALA A 57 -6.50 -20.83 8.44
N LYS A 58 -7.57 -21.09 9.20
CA LYS A 58 -8.74 -20.18 9.28
C LYS A 58 -8.36 -18.77 9.73
N ILE A 59 -7.52 -18.64 10.75
CA ILE A 59 -7.02 -17.34 11.21
C ILE A 59 -6.27 -16.64 10.09
N ALA A 60 -5.37 -17.34 9.40
CA ALA A 60 -4.62 -16.77 8.27
C ALA A 60 -5.56 -16.32 7.13
N PHE A 61 -6.58 -17.10 6.79
CA PHE A 61 -7.60 -16.72 5.80
C PHE A 61 -8.38 -15.47 6.24
N CYS A 62 -8.80 -15.37 7.50
CA CYS A 62 -9.47 -14.18 8.03
C CYS A 62 -8.55 -12.94 8.01
N CYS A 63 -7.28 -13.08 8.40
CA CYS A 63 -6.30 -12.00 8.33
C CYS A 63 -6.06 -11.56 6.87
N PHE A 64 -5.98 -12.49 5.93
CA PHE A 64 -5.86 -12.19 4.50
C PHE A 64 -7.08 -11.41 3.98
N LEU A 65 -8.29 -11.83 4.36
CA LEU A 65 -9.54 -11.15 3.97
C LEU A 65 -9.59 -9.72 4.51
N ILE A 66 -9.41 -9.56 5.82
CA ILE A 66 -9.48 -8.25 6.47
C ILE A 66 -8.34 -7.34 5.96
N GLY A 67 -7.12 -7.87 5.86
CA GLY A 67 -5.96 -7.15 5.36
C GLY A 67 -6.11 -6.72 3.90
N GLY A 68 -6.62 -7.59 3.03
CA GLY A 68 -6.83 -7.26 1.62
C GLY A 68 -7.93 -6.24 1.42
N CYS A 69 -9.11 -6.47 2.02
CA CYS A 69 -10.22 -5.54 1.91
C CYS A 69 -9.90 -4.17 2.52
N SER A 70 -9.24 -4.13 3.69
CA SER A 70 -8.85 -2.87 4.32
C SER A 70 -7.78 -2.13 3.53
N SER A 71 -6.74 -2.81 3.06
CA SER A 71 -5.65 -2.17 2.32
C SER A 71 -6.12 -1.55 0.99
N HIS A 72 -6.95 -2.27 0.23
CA HIS A 72 -7.56 -1.75 -1.00
C HIS A 72 -8.65 -0.71 -0.71
N GLY A 73 -9.46 -0.91 0.33
CA GLY A 73 -10.47 0.07 0.78
C GLY A 73 -9.84 1.41 1.18
N LEU A 74 -8.67 1.39 1.82
CA LEU A 74 -7.93 2.59 2.17
C LEU A 74 -7.36 3.33 0.96
N ILE A 75 -7.07 2.66 -0.16
CA ILE A 75 -6.75 3.33 -1.44
C ILE A 75 -7.95 4.17 -1.88
N LEU A 76 -9.15 3.58 -1.93
CA LEU A 76 -10.38 4.30 -2.31
C LEU A 76 -10.64 5.45 -1.34
N TYR A 77 -10.56 5.21 -0.03
CA TYR A 77 -10.70 6.25 0.98
C TYR A 77 -9.70 7.40 0.75
N SER A 78 -8.44 7.10 0.46
CA SER A 78 -7.41 8.13 0.22
C SER A 78 -7.65 8.97 -1.04
N LEU A 79 -8.31 8.41 -2.05
CA LEU A 79 -8.63 9.08 -3.31
C LEU A 79 -9.83 10.02 -3.19
N TYR A 80 -10.82 9.68 -2.36
CA TYR A 80 -12.07 10.44 -2.20
C TYR A 80 -12.13 11.27 -0.92
N SER A 81 -11.25 11.04 0.07
CA SER A 81 -11.20 11.81 1.30
C SER A 81 -10.61 13.20 1.09
N THR A 82 -11.25 14.20 1.71
CA THR A 82 -10.82 15.60 1.70
C THR A 82 -9.48 15.84 2.41
N ARG A 83 -9.04 14.91 3.27
CA ARG A 83 -7.80 15.04 4.05
C ARG A 83 -6.53 14.71 3.26
N LEU A 84 -6.65 14.07 2.09
CA LEU A 84 -5.54 13.76 1.14
C LEU A 84 -4.25 13.22 1.82
N GLN A 85 -4.40 12.39 2.84
CA GLN A 85 -3.28 11.88 3.63
C GLN A 85 -2.67 10.65 2.95
N THR A 86 -1.37 10.71 2.67
CA THR A 86 -0.63 9.63 2.00
C THR A 86 -0.34 8.45 2.92
N GLN A 87 -0.49 8.62 4.24
CA GLN A 87 -0.27 7.57 5.23
C GLN A 87 -1.27 6.42 5.08
N TRP A 88 -2.48 6.70 4.59
CA TRP A 88 -3.51 5.69 4.33
C TRP A 88 -3.13 4.71 3.19
N LEU A 89 -2.12 5.03 2.38
CA LEU A 89 -1.61 4.11 1.36
C LEU A 89 -0.58 3.10 1.90
N MET A 90 0.01 3.31 3.09
CA MET A 90 1.03 2.42 3.64
C MET A 90 0.56 0.98 3.84
N PRO A 91 -0.67 0.72 4.33
CA PRO A 91 -1.21 -0.64 4.41
C PRO A 91 -1.28 -1.34 3.04
N ALA A 92 -1.56 -0.60 1.97
CA ALA A 92 -1.56 -1.16 0.61
C ALA A 92 -0.14 -1.54 0.15
N PHE A 93 0.86 -0.70 0.41
CA PHE A 93 2.27 -1.05 0.14
C PHE A 93 2.68 -2.33 0.88
N ALA A 94 2.40 -2.41 2.18
CA ALA A 94 2.73 -3.56 3.01
C ALA A 94 2.00 -4.82 2.53
N TYR A 95 0.71 -4.73 2.21
CA TYR A 95 -0.08 -5.85 1.74
C TYR A 95 0.43 -6.41 0.40
N HIS A 96 0.63 -5.56 -0.61
CA HIS A 96 1.16 -6.00 -1.91
C HIS A 96 2.54 -6.64 -1.79
N LEU A 97 3.43 -6.07 -0.98
CA LEU A 97 4.77 -6.64 -0.73
C LEU A 97 4.68 -7.99 0.00
N PHE A 98 3.81 -8.09 1.00
CA PHE A 98 3.58 -9.34 1.72
C PHE A 98 3.08 -10.45 0.79
N ILE A 99 2.11 -10.17 -0.10
CA ILE A 99 1.63 -11.15 -1.08
C ILE A 99 2.71 -11.51 -2.11
N ALA A 100 3.53 -10.53 -2.54
CA ALA A 100 4.65 -10.80 -3.44
C ALA A 100 5.67 -11.76 -2.81
N VAL A 101 6.00 -11.57 -1.52
CA VAL A 101 6.89 -12.46 -0.76
C VAL A 101 6.26 -13.84 -0.59
N LEU A 102 4.98 -13.93 -0.21
CA LEU A 102 4.28 -15.20 -0.10
C LEU A 102 4.29 -15.98 -1.43
N ASN A 103 4.00 -15.32 -2.54
CA ASN A 103 4.05 -15.94 -3.87
C ASN A 103 5.45 -16.44 -4.22
N ALA A 104 6.49 -15.69 -3.86
CA ALA A 104 7.87 -16.12 -4.07
C ALA A 104 8.19 -17.38 -3.25
N ILE A 105 7.81 -17.41 -1.96
CA ILE A 105 7.99 -18.58 -1.10
C ILE A 105 7.23 -19.79 -1.65
N THR A 106 5.95 -19.63 -2.02
CA THR A 106 5.14 -20.72 -2.59
C THR A 106 5.72 -21.24 -3.91
N SER A 107 6.26 -20.36 -4.75
CA SER A 107 6.94 -20.77 -5.99
C SER A 107 8.20 -21.58 -5.68
N LEU A 108 9.00 -21.14 -4.70
CA LEU A 108 10.20 -21.88 -4.26
C LEU A 108 9.86 -23.25 -3.67
N ILE A 109 8.77 -23.37 -2.93
CA ILE A 109 8.27 -24.66 -2.44
C ILE A 109 7.93 -25.57 -3.63
N ALA A 110 7.19 -25.08 -4.63
CA ALA A 110 6.86 -25.86 -5.82
C ALA A 110 8.10 -26.28 -6.64
N VAL A 111 9.13 -25.43 -6.71
CA VAL A 111 10.44 -25.82 -7.28
C VAL A 111 11.05 -26.95 -6.45
N GLY A 112 11.11 -26.80 -5.12
CA GLY A 112 11.65 -27.83 -4.22
C GLY A 112 10.96 -29.18 -4.38
N GLU A 113 9.63 -29.19 -4.49
CA GLU A 113 8.85 -30.39 -4.73
C GLU A 113 9.18 -31.06 -6.08
N LEU A 114 9.46 -30.30 -7.14
CA LEU A 114 9.81 -30.85 -8.46
C LEU A 114 11.22 -31.43 -8.55
N PHE A 115 12.14 -30.93 -7.72
CA PHE A 115 13.55 -31.35 -7.71
C PHE A 115 13.90 -32.28 -6.54
N SER A 116 12.93 -32.60 -5.67
CA SER A 116 13.12 -33.58 -4.61
C SER A 116 13.45 -34.95 -5.20
N GLU A 117 14.49 -35.61 -4.70
CA GLU A 117 15.00 -36.91 -5.20
C GLU A 117 14.04 -38.10 -4.95
N GLY A 118 12.86 -37.85 -4.38
CA GLY A 118 11.81 -38.83 -4.16
C GLY A 118 11.00 -39.15 -5.43
N ASN A 119 10.34 -40.32 -5.44
CA ASN A 119 9.44 -40.71 -6.53
C ASN A 119 8.15 -39.86 -6.44
N ILE A 120 8.17 -38.68 -7.04
CA ILE A 120 7.05 -37.73 -7.01
C ILE A 120 5.84 -38.34 -7.71
N SER A 121 4.69 -38.33 -7.05
CA SER A 121 3.42 -38.73 -7.67
C SER A 121 3.14 -37.86 -8.90
N HIS A 122 2.62 -38.47 -9.98
CA HIS A 122 2.23 -37.72 -11.18
C HIS A 122 1.30 -36.54 -10.84
N ARG A 123 0.42 -36.71 -9.85
CA ARG A 123 -0.48 -35.65 -9.37
C ARG A 123 0.28 -34.45 -8.80
N ASP A 124 1.30 -34.70 -7.97
CA ASP A 124 2.03 -33.65 -7.27
C ASP A 124 2.94 -32.88 -8.23
N SER A 125 3.54 -33.58 -9.21
CA SER A 125 4.28 -32.95 -10.31
C SER A 125 3.39 -32.01 -11.15
N VAL A 126 2.17 -32.43 -11.48
CA VAL A 126 1.20 -31.58 -12.21
C VAL A 126 0.83 -30.35 -11.38
N MET A 127 0.55 -30.53 -10.09
CA MET A 127 0.20 -29.41 -9.20
C MET A 127 1.36 -28.41 -9.06
N ALA A 128 2.58 -28.90 -8.86
CA ALA A 128 3.75 -28.03 -8.78
C ALA A 128 3.95 -27.22 -10.07
N LYS A 129 3.76 -27.82 -11.25
CA LYS A 129 3.81 -27.09 -12.54
C LYS A 129 2.72 -26.01 -12.64
N ILE A 130 1.50 -26.30 -12.20
CA ILE A 130 0.42 -25.31 -12.16
C ILE A 130 0.82 -24.14 -11.25
N VAL A 131 1.34 -24.42 -10.06
CA VAL A 131 1.80 -23.39 -9.10
C VAL A 131 2.91 -22.53 -9.71
N LEU A 132 3.86 -23.14 -10.43
CA LEU A 132 4.94 -22.41 -11.11
C LEU A 132 4.50 -21.52 -12.26
N VAL A 133 3.29 -21.70 -12.81
CA VAL A 133 2.72 -20.78 -13.80
C VAL A 133 1.86 -19.72 -13.10
N VAL A 134 1.04 -20.13 -12.14
CA VAL A 134 0.08 -19.26 -11.46
C VAL A 134 0.76 -18.24 -10.55
N CYS A 135 1.69 -18.66 -9.68
CA CYS A 135 2.32 -17.76 -8.71
C CYS A 135 3.13 -16.62 -9.37
N PRO A 136 3.94 -16.85 -10.42
CA PRO A 136 4.61 -15.75 -11.14
C PRO A 136 3.62 -14.81 -11.84
N THR A 137 2.52 -15.34 -12.38
CA THR A 137 1.47 -14.50 -12.98
C THR A 137 0.84 -13.57 -11.93
N ILE A 138 0.53 -14.10 -10.75
CA ILE A 138 0.02 -13.28 -9.64
C ILE A 138 1.08 -12.26 -9.23
N PHE A 139 2.36 -12.64 -9.13
CA PHE A 139 3.44 -11.71 -8.80
C PHE A 139 3.49 -10.51 -9.78
N VAL A 140 3.38 -10.74 -11.08
CA VAL A 140 3.34 -9.66 -12.09
C VAL A 140 2.14 -8.75 -11.86
N ILE A 141 0.95 -9.31 -11.62
CA ILE A 141 -0.27 -8.54 -11.32
C ILE A 141 -0.07 -7.69 -10.05
N GLN A 142 0.58 -8.26 -9.01
CA GLN A 142 0.88 -7.54 -7.78
C GLN A 142 1.84 -6.37 -8.01
N MET A 143 2.86 -6.54 -8.85
CA MET A 143 3.82 -5.46 -9.19
C MET A 143 3.16 -4.34 -9.99
N ILE A 144 2.20 -4.66 -10.87
CA ILE A 144 1.38 -3.65 -11.56
C ILE A 144 0.55 -2.85 -10.54
N GLY A 145 -0.12 -3.53 -9.62
CA GLY A 145 -0.86 -2.87 -8.53
C GLY A 145 0.03 -1.98 -7.67
N PHE A 146 1.23 -2.46 -7.32
CA PHE A 146 2.23 -1.71 -6.56
C PHE A 146 2.67 -0.43 -7.28
N TYR A 147 2.93 -0.51 -8.59
CA TYR A 147 3.25 0.64 -9.43
C TYR A 147 2.12 1.68 -9.43
N VAL A 148 0.87 1.25 -9.55
CA VAL A 148 -0.30 2.12 -9.49
C VAL A 148 -0.39 2.84 -8.14
N ILE A 149 -0.10 2.16 -7.03
CA ILE A 149 -0.09 2.78 -5.68
C ILE A 149 1.02 3.83 -5.57
N ILE A 150 2.21 3.60 -6.12
CA ILE A 150 3.29 4.60 -6.15
C ILE A 150 2.83 5.85 -6.89
N LYS A 151 2.30 5.69 -8.10
CA LYS A 151 1.78 6.82 -8.91
C LYS A 151 0.64 7.55 -8.21
N CYS A 152 -0.28 6.80 -7.60
CA CYS A 152 -1.39 7.34 -6.80
C CYS A 152 -0.86 8.19 -5.63
N ARG A 153 0.16 7.72 -4.91
CA ARG A 153 0.81 8.46 -3.83
C ARG A 153 1.37 9.79 -4.31
N THR A 154 2.09 9.79 -5.44
CA THR A 154 2.64 11.03 -6.03
C THR A 154 1.51 12.00 -6.37
N TYR A 155 0.42 11.52 -6.98
CA TYR A 155 -0.75 12.34 -7.27
C TYR A 155 -1.36 12.97 -6.01
N ILE A 156 -1.63 12.17 -4.96
CA ILE A 156 -2.20 12.66 -3.70
C ILE A 156 -1.26 13.68 -3.04
N GLN A 157 0.06 13.45 -3.05
CA GLN A 157 1.05 14.39 -2.52
C GLN A 157 0.99 15.75 -3.22
N CYS A 158 0.92 15.73 -4.56
CA CYS A 158 0.88 16.95 -5.34
C CYS A 158 -0.44 17.69 -5.16
N LYS A 159 -1.57 16.97 -5.17
CA LYS A 159 -2.90 17.54 -4.91
C LYS A 159 -2.98 18.15 -3.52
N ARG A 160 -2.45 17.47 -2.50
CA ARG A 160 -2.39 17.98 -1.12
C ARG A 160 -1.56 19.26 -1.01
N ARG A 161 -0.40 19.33 -1.67
CA ARG A 161 0.44 20.54 -1.67
C ARG A 161 -0.28 21.71 -2.31
N HIS A 162 -1.00 21.47 -3.40
CA HIS A 162 -1.79 22.51 -4.07
C HIS A 162 -2.90 23.05 -3.16
N VAL A 163 -3.71 22.17 -2.56
CA VAL A 163 -4.76 22.56 -1.62
C VAL A 163 -4.19 23.34 -0.43
N ARG A 164 -3.07 22.87 0.15
CA ARG A 164 -2.41 23.58 1.27
C ARG A 164 -1.87 24.95 0.86
N ASN A 165 -1.35 25.11 -0.35
CA ASN A 165 -0.80 26.38 -0.82
C ASN A 165 -1.89 27.36 -1.31
N GLY A 166 -3.15 26.90 -1.48
CA GLY A 166 -4.31 27.72 -1.78
C GLY A 166 -5.21 28.03 -0.57
N GLU A 167 -5.09 27.29 0.54
CA GLU A 167 -5.75 27.62 1.81
C GLU A 167 -4.91 28.68 2.58
N PRO A 168 -5.53 29.72 3.19
CA PRO A 168 -4.82 30.57 4.14
C PRO A 168 -4.32 29.71 5.32
N PRO A 169 -3.18 30.06 5.93
CA PRO A 169 -2.53 29.21 6.94
C PRO A 169 -3.49 28.89 8.08
N ARG A 170 -3.59 27.61 8.46
CA ARG A 170 -4.40 27.21 9.62
C ARG A 170 -3.78 27.85 10.87
N ILE A 171 -4.62 28.49 11.68
CA ILE A 171 -4.30 29.28 12.89
C ILE A 171 -3.22 28.65 13.79
N ARG A 172 -3.11 27.31 13.83
CA ARG A 172 -2.06 26.60 14.60
C ARG A 172 -0.63 26.89 14.12
N GLU A 173 -0.42 27.11 12.82
CA GLU A 173 0.88 27.51 12.27
C GLU A 173 1.17 29.00 12.50
N VAL A 174 0.14 29.85 12.57
CA VAL A 174 0.29 31.28 12.94
C VAL A 174 0.78 31.41 14.37
N ILE A 175 0.18 30.68 15.32
CA ILE A 175 0.62 30.70 16.73
C ILE A 175 2.08 30.21 16.85
N MET A 176 2.50 29.20 16.09
CA MET A 176 3.90 28.74 16.10
C MET A 176 4.87 29.70 15.42
N MET A 177 4.49 30.38 14.34
CA MET A 177 5.32 31.43 13.73
C MET A 177 5.44 32.65 14.65
N THR A 178 4.32 33.14 15.22
CA THR A 178 4.35 34.22 16.21
C THR A 178 5.23 33.88 17.40
N ASN A 179 5.17 32.64 17.90
CA ASN A 179 5.99 32.22 19.04
C ASN A 179 7.47 32.03 18.66
N LYS A 180 7.79 31.67 17.41
CA LYS A 180 9.19 31.62 16.95
C LYS A 180 9.76 33.01 16.70
N VAL A 181 8.96 33.93 16.16
CA VAL A 181 9.37 35.32 15.95
C VAL A 181 9.59 36.00 17.29
N SER A 182 8.68 35.82 18.26
CA SER A 182 8.85 36.40 19.60
C SER A 182 10.08 35.84 20.34
N ILE A 183 10.37 34.54 20.25
CA ILE A 183 11.58 33.94 20.84
C ILE A 183 12.85 34.45 20.13
N MET A 184 12.80 34.65 18.82
CA MET A 184 13.93 35.17 18.04
C MET A 184 14.19 36.64 18.35
N GLU A 185 13.15 37.47 18.49
CA GLU A 185 13.27 38.87 18.94
C GLU A 185 13.82 38.97 20.37
N LEU A 186 13.31 38.18 21.31
CA LEU A 186 13.85 38.07 22.68
C LEU A 186 15.32 37.68 22.71
N SER A 187 15.75 36.77 21.82
CA SER A 187 17.16 36.37 21.72
C SER A 187 18.05 37.45 21.11
N PHE A 188 17.50 38.30 20.22
CA PHE A 188 18.23 39.39 19.59
C PHE A 188 18.42 40.56 20.56
N ASP A 189 17.41 40.87 21.38
CA ASP A 189 17.50 41.91 22.41
C ASP A 189 18.50 41.54 23.52
N GLN A 190 18.50 40.28 23.98
CA GLN A 190 19.52 39.78 24.92
C GLN A 190 20.95 39.78 24.34
N PHE A 191 21.09 39.57 23.02
CA PHE A 191 22.38 39.63 22.35
C PHE A 191 22.87 41.09 22.19
N ASN A 192 21.96 42.05 22.08
CA ASN A 192 22.30 43.45 21.93
C ASN A 192 22.67 44.12 23.28
N GLU A 193 22.01 43.74 24.38
CA GLU A 193 22.36 44.22 25.72
C GLU A 193 23.75 43.74 26.20
N THR A 194 24.23 42.59 25.70
CA THR A 194 25.56 42.07 26.05
C THR A 194 26.71 42.68 25.24
N MET A 195 26.45 43.35 24.12
CA MET A 195 27.48 44.07 23.33
C MET A 195 27.67 45.54 23.73
N TYR A 196 26.71 46.16 24.43
CA TYR A 196 26.73 47.59 24.76
C TYR A 196 26.79 47.89 26.27
N SER A 197 27.27 46.96 27.10
CA SER A 197 27.60 47.29 28.49
C SER A 197 29.04 47.85 28.55
N PRO A 198 29.24 49.16 28.75
CA PRO A 198 30.56 49.69 29.02
C PRO A 198 31.03 49.16 30.39
N ALA A 199 32.19 48.51 30.40
CA ALA A 199 32.89 48.07 31.59
C ALA A 199 33.29 49.26 32.49
#